data_AF-A0A7S0N7X3-F1
#
_entry.id   AF-A0A7S0N7X3-F1
#
_cell.length_a   1.000
_cell.length_b   1.000
_cell.length_c   1.000
_cell.angle_alpha   90.00
_cell.angle_beta   90.00
_cell.angle_gamma   90.00
#
_symmetry.space_group_name_H-M   'P 1'
#
loop_
_entity.id
_entity.type
_entity.pdbx_description
1 polymer ?
#
loop_
_entity_poly.entity_id
_entity_poly.type
_entity_poly.pdbx_seq_one_letter_code
_entity_poly.pdbx_strand_id
1 'polypeptide(L)'
;MLHRSPLNHGIIRSCLLKSSLLYHRRIANCSVQIENSSRLQSRSYKTTPEKQLLCQESLQKSDIENFLCLPFLPKSVRAACTAIRAFNVEVAKAADRSSDPRIAEMRLVWWKDVIPKLSAGTPPEHPVAEALCAAMHEFRLGPELLL
;
A
#
# COMPACT_ATOMS: atom_id res chain seq x y z
N MET A 1 24.20 26.35 3.66
CA MET A 1 24.18 25.28 4.67
C MET A 1 22.72 24.96 4.98
N LEU A 2 22.16 23.90 4.40
CA LEU A 2 20.75 23.54 4.59
C LEU A 2 20.61 22.76 5.90
N HIS A 3 20.13 23.45 6.93
CA HIS A 3 19.74 22.82 8.20
C HIS A 3 18.52 21.93 7.94
N ARG A 4 18.73 20.61 7.87
CA ARG A 4 17.63 19.64 7.91
C ARG A 4 17.06 19.64 9.33
N SER A 5 15.82 20.10 9.48
CA SER A 5 15.10 20.05 10.76
C SER A 5 14.92 18.60 11.23
N PRO A 6 15.14 18.29 12.52
CA PRO A 6 15.13 16.92 13.05
C PRO A 6 13.70 16.35 13.31
N LEU A 7 12.65 16.99 12.82
CA LEU A 7 11.26 16.68 13.21
C LEU A 7 10.57 15.61 12.34
N ASN A 8 11.15 15.17 11.21
CA ASN A 8 10.43 14.34 10.23
C ASN A 8 10.53 12.82 10.43
N HIS A 9 11.43 12.32 11.29
CA HIS A 9 11.55 10.86 11.49
C HIS A 9 10.62 10.32 12.58
N GLY A 10 10.29 11.13 13.58
CA GLY A 10 9.43 10.75 14.71
C GLY A 10 7.94 10.68 14.36
N ILE A 11 7.45 11.55 13.47
CA ILE A 11 6.05 11.56 13.05
C ILE A 11 5.73 10.35 12.15
N ILE A 12 6.60 10.05 11.18
CA ILE A 12 6.52 8.83 10.34
C ILE A 12 6.50 7.58 11.23
N ARG A 13 7.42 7.46 12.19
CA ARG A 13 7.41 6.36 13.15
C ARG A 13 6.16 6.35 14.01
N SER A 14 5.67 7.49 14.50
CA SER A 14 4.47 7.52 15.36
C SER A 14 3.18 7.24 14.61
N CYS A 15 3.05 7.66 13.34
CA CYS A 15 1.93 7.34 12.47
C CYS A 15 1.98 5.89 12.00
N LEU A 16 3.18 5.32 11.77
CA LEU A 16 3.39 3.90 11.48
C LEU A 16 3.25 3.01 12.74
N LEU A 17 3.58 3.50 13.94
CA LEU A 17 3.45 2.78 15.23
C LEU A 17 2.05 2.87 15.84
N LYS A 18 1.37 4.03 15.74
CA LYS A 18 -0.05 4.17 16.14
C LYS A 18 -0.98 3.51 15.13
N SER A 19 -0.61 3.50 13.85
CA SER A 19 -1.23 2.58 12.91
C SER A 19 -0.90 1.15 13.33
N SER A 20 0.35 0.73 13.53
CA SER A 20 0.75 -0.65 13.89
C SER A 20 -0.19 -1.37 14.88
N LEU A 21 -0.64 -0.78 16.00
CA LEU A 21 -1.53 -1.48 16.96
C LEU A 21 -3.01 -1.63 16.51
N LEU A 22 -3.58 -0.67 15.75
CA LEU A 22 -4.93 -0.79 15.16
C LEU A 22 -4.91 -1.42 13.75
N TYR A 23 -3.78 -1.28 13.06
CA TYR A 23 -3.44 -1.77 11.73
C TYR A 23 -3.06 -3.25 11.77
N HIS A 24 -2.42 -3.76 12.82
CA HIS A 24 -2.27 -5.21 13.03
C HIS A 24 -3.64 -5.90 13.12
N ARG A 25 -4.67 -5.26 13.69
CA ARG A 25 -6.03 -5.81 13.77
C ARG A 25 -6.79 -5.77 12.43
N ARG A 26 -6.70 -4.67 11.66
CA ARG A 26 -7.34 -4.57 10.32
C ARG A 26 -6.58 -5.38 9.24
N ILE A 27 -5.24 -5.43 9.27
CA ILE A 27 -4.43 -6.27 8.36
C ILE A 27 -4.49 -7.75 8.73
N ALA A 28 -4.58 -8.14 10.01
CA ALA A 28 -4.83 -9.54 10.36
C ALA A 28 -6.14 -10.04 9.71
N ASN A 29 -7.20 -9.21 9.73
CA ASN A 29 -8.45 -9.56 9.05
C ASN A 29 -8.31 -9.63 7.51
N CYS A 30 -7.52 -8.75 6.89
CA CYS A 30 -7.27 -8.81 5.44
C CYS A 30 -6.40 -10.02 5.06
N SER A 31 -5.40 -10.37 5.88
CA SER A 31 -4.56 -11.58 5.72
C SER A 31 -5.41 -12.86 5.77
N VAL A 32 -6.38 -12.90 6.70
CA VAL A 32 -7.34 -14.01 6.85
C VAL A 32 -8.32 -14.09 5.67
N GLN A 33 -8.76 -12.97 5.09
CA GLN A 33 -9.63 -12.97 3.90
C GLN A 33 -8.89 -13.44 2.63
N ILE A 34 -7.61 -13.09 2.51
CA ILE A 34 -6.75 -13.46 1.38
C ILE A 34 -6.42 -14.97 1.39
N GLU A 35 -6.22 -15.59 2.55
CA GLU A 35 -5.94 -17.05 2.67
C GLU A 35 -7.13 -17.95 2.24
N ASN A 36 -8.37 -17.50 2.44
CA ASN A 36 -9.58 -18.28 2.14
C ASN A 36 -9.96 -18.31 0.65
N SER A 37 -9.31 -17.52 -0.20
CA SER A 37 -9.71 -17.31 -1.62
C SER A 37 -8.96 -18.19 -2.64
N SER A 38 -8.26 -19.23 -2.17
CA SER A 38 -7.29 -20.03 -2.96
C SER A 38 -7.85 -20.91 -4.10
N ARG A 39 -9.06 -20.64 -4.64
CA ARG A 39 -9.64 -21.43 -5.73
C ARG A 39 -10.15 -20.69 -6.97
N LEU A 40 -10.03 -19.37 -7.08
CA LEU A 40 -10.60 -18.67 -8.25
C LEU A 40 -9.53 -18.05 -9.15
N GLN A 41 -9.37 -18.68 -10.30
CA GLN A 41 -8.59 -18.19 -11.44
C GLN A 41 -9.16 -16.84 -11.94
N SER A 42 -8.29 -15.85 -12.17
CA SER A 42 -8.48 -14.92 -13.29
C SER A 42 -7.13 -14.47 -13.87
N ARG A 43 -6.98 -14.65 -15.17
CA ARG A 43 -5.71 -14.63 -15.90
C ARG A 43 -5.23 -13.21 -16.27
N SER A 44 -6.00 -12.17 -15.93
CA SER A 44 -5.88 -10.83 -16.52
C SER A 44 -5.18 -9.78 -15.65
N TYR A 45 -5.11 -9.97 -14.33
CA TYR A 45 -4.66 -8.92 -13.40
C TYR A 45 -3.44 -9.35 -12.58
N LYS A 46 -2.40 -9.90 -13.23
CA LYS A 46 -1.15 -10.22 -12.54
C LYS A 46 -0.24 -9.00 -12.50
N THR A 47 0.22 -8.64 -11.30
CA THR A 47 1.32 -7.68 -11.10
C THR A 47 2.56 -8.13 -11.86
N THR A 48 3.18 -7.22 -12.61
CA THR A 48 4.47 -7.50 -13.25
C THR A 48 5.61 -7.49 -12.21
N PRO A 49 6.68 -8.28 -12.40
CA PRO A 49 7.81 -8.30 -11.47
C PRO A 49 8.43 -6.93 -11.20
N GLU A 50 8.48 -6.06 -12.22
CA GLU A 50 8.99 -4.69 -12.09
C GLU A 50 8.16 -3.84 -11.11
N LYS A 51 6.83 -3.87 -11.26
CA LYS A 51 5.91 -3.10 -10.40
C LYS A 51 5.94 -3.64 -8.96
N GLN A 52 6.10 -4.96 -8.81
CA GLN A 52 6.32 -5.60 -7.52
C GLN A 52 7.61 -5.12 -6.85
N LEU A 53 8.72 -5.03 -7.58
CA LEU A 53 9.99 -4.52 -7.06
C LEU A 53 9.87 -3.08 -6.60
N LEU A 54 9.20 -2.21 -7.38
CA LEU A 54 8.97 -0.82 -7.00
C LEU A 54 8.14 -0.70 -5.69
N CYS A 55 7.15 -1.57 -5.49
CA CYS A 55 6.43 -1.63 -4.23
C CYS A 55 7.34 -2.06 -3.06
N GLN A 56 8.20 -3.06 -3.28
CA GLN A 56 9.17 -3.51 -2.27
C GLN A 56 10.19 -2.44 -1.92
N GLU A 57 10.70 -1.69 -2.90
CA GLU A 57 11.61 -0.57 -2.66
C GLU A 57 10.94 0.54 -1.82
N SER A 58 9.66 0.82 -2.08
CA SER A 58 8.91 1.80 -1.29
C SER A 58 8.85 1.41 0.19
N LEU A 59 8.60 0.12 0.45
CA LEU A 59 8.63 -0.46 1.80
C LEU A 59 10.05 -0.41 2.39
N GLN A 60 11.07 -0.85 1.65
CA GLN A 60 12.45 -0.83 2.15
C GLN A 60 12.88 0.58 2.58
N LYS A 61 12.46 1.62 1.85
CA LYS A 61 12.79 3.03 2.11
C LYS A 61 11.97 3.66 3.24
N SER A 62 10.73 3.21 3.47
CA SER A 62 9.76 3.93 4.31
C SER A 62 9.14 3.11 5.44
N ASP A 63 9.22 1.78 5.36
CA ASP A 63 8.58 0.80 6.25
C ASP A 63 9.39 -0.51 6.24
N ILE A 64 10.61 -0.43 6.80
CA ILE A 64 11.57 -1.54 6.79
C ILE A 64 11.07 -2.76 7.56
N GLU A 65 10.29 -2.56 8.63
CA GLU A 65 9.72 -3.63 9.44
C GLU A 65 8.83 -4.52 8.57
N ASN A 66 7.92 -3.91 7.80
CA ASN A 66 7.05 -4.66 6.92
C ASN A 66 7.76 -5.25 5.70
N PHE A 67 8.82 -4.62 5.20
CA PHE A 67 9.69 -5.20 4.18
C PHE A 67 10.36 -6.50 4.67
N LEU A 68 10.91 -6.50 5.89
CA LEU A 68 11.55 -7.67 6.50
C LEU A 68 10.57 -8.81 6.78
N CYS A 69 9.28 -8.51 6.94
CA CYS A 69 8.24 -9.52 7.11
C CYS A 69 7.81 -10.22 5.80
N LEU A 70 8.11 -9.65 4.62
CA LEU A 70 7.64 -10.20 3.34
C LEU A 70 8.04 -11.66 3.08
N PRO A 71 9.27 -12.12 3.40
CA PRO A 71 9.67 -13.51 3.17
C PRO A 71 8.83 -14.51 3.97
N PHE A 72 8.30 -14.10 5.12
CA PHE A 72 7.47 -14.94 5.99
C PHE A 72 6.02 -15.08 5.52
N LEU A 73 5.60 -14.28 4.54
CA LEU A 73 4.28 -14.41 3.92
C LEU A 73 4.25 -15.59 2.94
N PRO A 74 3.14 -16.34 2.86
CA PRO A 74 2.92 -17.34 1.82
C PRO A 74 3.14 -16.74 0.43
N LYS A 75 3.78 -17.52 -0.46
CA LYS A 75 4.13 -17.05 -1.82
C LYS A 75 2.89 -16.56 -2.60
N SER A 76 1.74 -17.19 -2.41
CA SER A 76 0.48 -16.86 -3.07
C SER A 76 -0.04 -15.46 -2.72
N VAL A 77 0.22 -14.97 -1.51
CA VAL A 77 -0.35 -13.70 -1.01
C VAL A 77 0.66 -12.56 -0.96
N ARG A 78 1.96 -12.89 -1.06
CA ARG A 78 3.05 -11.93 -0.85
C ARG A 78 2.95 -10.71 -1.75
N ALA A 79 2.59 -10.91 -3.03
CA ALA A 79 2.45 -9.82 -3.98
C ALA A 79 1.35 -8.84 -3.57
N ALA A 80 0.15 -9.35 -3.30
CA ALA A 80 -0.98 -8.55 -2.82
C ALA A 80 -0.68 -7.84 -1.50
N CYS A 81 -0.11 -8.54 -0.53
CA CYS A 81 0.29 -7.94 0.75
C CYS A 81 1.32 -6.82 0.56
N THR A 82 2.27 -6.99 -0.37
CA THR A 82 3.26 -5.94 -0.67
C THR A 82 2.59 -4.72 -1.28
N ALA A 83 1.67 -4.91 -2.24
CA ALA A 83 0.95 -3.82 -2.90
C ALA A 83 0.10 -3.01 -1.91
N ILE A 84 -0.66 -3.70 -1.04
CA ILE A 84 -1.48 -3.06 0.01
C ILE A 84 -0.59 -2.24 0.96
N ARG A 85 0.53 -2.83 1.41
CA ARG A 85 1.46 -2.14 2.31
C ARG A 85 2.12 -0.93 1.64
N ALA A 86 2.50 -1.05 0.36
CA ALA A 86 3.08 0.06 -0.40
C ALA A 86 2.07 1.20 -0.61
N PHE A 87 0.79 0.88 -0.82
CA PHE A 87 -0.28 1.87 -0.85
C PHE A 87 -0.41 2.62 0.48
N ASN A 88 -0.38 1.90 1.59
CA ASN A 88 -0.43 2.52 2.92
C ASN A 88 0.76 3.46 3.16
N VAL A 89 1.95 3.13 2.65
CA VAL A 89 3.11 4.04 2.65
C VAL A 89 2.85 5.30 1.80
N GLU A 90 2.26 5.18 0.61
CA GLU A 90 1.95 6.33 -0.24
C GLU A 90 0.92 7.27 0.40
N VAL A 91 -0.13 6.72 1.03
CA VAL A 91 -1.14 7.50 1.76
C VAL A 91 -0.54 8.17 3.00
N ALA A 92 0.23 7.43 3.81
CA ALA A 92 0.87 7.99 5.00
C ALA A 92 1.83 9.14 4.66
N LYS A 93 2.58 9.01 3.56
CA LYS A 93 3.54 10.04 3.11
C LYS A 93 2.89 11.21 2.38
N ALA A 94 1.59 11.16 2.07
CA ALA A 94 0.92 12.24 1.35
C ALA A 94 1.02 13.57 2.12
N ALA A 95 0.90 13.53 3.46
CA ALA A 95 1.05 14.69 4.33
C ALA A 95 2.51 15.15 4.50
N ASP A 96 3.46 14.21 4.63
CA ASP A 96 4.84 14.53 4.98
C ASP A 96 5.70 14.99 3.78
N ARG A 97 5.27 14.72 2.54
CA ARG A 97 6.03 15.06 1.33
C ARG A 97 5.94 16.53 0.94
N SER A 98 5.05 17.30 1.55
CA SER A 98 4.84 18.71 1.22
C SER A 98 4.74 19.57 2.47
N SER A 99 5.46 20.69 2.48
CA SER A 99 5.29 21.72 3.51
C SER A 99 3.99 22.52 3.34
N ASP A 100 3.37 22.48 2.15
CA ASP A 100 2.07 23.09 1.87
C ASP A 100 0.94 22.07 2.14
N PRO A 101 0.05 22.34 3.12
CA PRO A 101 -1.09 21.47 3.42
C PRO A 101 -2.03 21.22 2.23
N ARG A 102 -2.19 22.18 1.31
CA ARG A 102 -3.06 22.00 0.14
C ARG A 102 -2.53 20.95 -0.82
N ILE A 103 -1.21 20.90 -1.02
CA ILE A 103 -0.59 19.90 -1.89
C ILE A 103 -0.70 18.50 -1.25
N ALA A 104 -0.56 18.41 0.06
CA ALA A 104 -0.78 17.16 0.80
C ALA A 104 -2.22 16.65 0.64
N GLU A 105 -3.21 17.54 0.80
CA GLU A 105 -4.62 17.23 0.59
C GLU A 105 -4.90 16.76 -0.84
N MET A 106 -4.36 17.45 -1.85
CA MET A 106 -4.54 17.08 -3.26
C MET A 106 -4.03 15.66 -3.57
N ARG A 107 -2.95 15.21 -2.92
CA ARG A 107 -2.46 13.83 -3.06
C ARG A 107 -3.42 12.80 -2.46
N LEU A 108 -4.04 13.12 -1.33
CA LEU A 108 -5.05 12.25 -0.72
C LEU A 108 -6.33 12.20 -1.56
N VAL A 109 -6.77 13.34 -2.10
CA VAL A 109 -7.89 13.40 -3.05
C VAL A 109 -7.58 12.55 -4.29
N TRP A 110 -6.37 12.65 -4.84
CA TRP A 110 -5.97 11.80 -5.96
C TRP A 110 -6.10 10.30 -5.63
N TRP A 111 -5.64 9.84 -4.46
CA TRP A 111 -5.82 8.45 -4.07
C TRP A 111 -7.29 8.04 -3.92
N LYS A 112 -8.14 8.92 -3.38
CA LYS A 112 -9.59 8.69 -3.33
C LYS A 112 -10.20 8.54 -4.72
N ASP A 113 -9.74 9.30 -5.70
CA ASP A 113 -10.20 9.20 -7.10
C ASP A 113 -9.65 7.97 -7.83
N VAL A 114 -8.50 7.46 -7.39
CA VAL A 114 -7.85 6.27 -7.97
C VAL A 114 -8.55 5.00 -7.54
N ILE A 115 -8.97 4.86 -6.29
CA ILE A 115 -9.57 3.64 -5.74
C ILE A 115 -10.76 3.12 -6.60
N PRO A 116 -11.75 3.95 -6.99
CA PRO A 116 -12.83 3.51 -7.88
C PRO A 116 -12.33 2.98 -9.23
N LYS A 117 -11.26 3.58 -9.78
CA LYS A 117 -10.65 3.14 -11.04
C LYS A 117 -9.96 1.78 -10.90
N LEU A 118 -9.39 1.49 -9.74
CA LEU A 118 -8.82 0.17 -9.44
C LEU A 118 -9.91 -0.90 -9.42
N SER A 119 -11.04 -0.62 -8.75
CA SER A 119 -12.20 -1.51 -8.75
C SER A 119 -12.74 -1.73 -10.17
N ALA A 120 -12.70 -0.72 -11.03
CA ALA A 120 -13.09 -0.82 -12.45
C ALA A 120 -12.04 -1.52 -13.35
N GLY A 121 -10.85 -1.85 -12.83
CA GLY A 121 -9.79 -2.51 -13.61
C GLY A 121 -9.00 -1.57 -14.53
N THR A 122 -9.11 -0.25 -14.33
CA THR A 122 -8.44 0.79 -15.12
C THR A 122 -7.48 1.60 -14.26
N PRO A 123 -6.40 0.99 -13.71
CA PRO A 123 -5.47 1.71 -12.86
C PRO A 123 -4.78 2.85 -13.64
N PRO A 124 -4.51 4.00 -13.00
CA PRO A 124 -3.61 5.00 -13.58
C PRO A 124 -2.20 4.42 -13.69
N GLU A 125 -1.36 5.04 -14.52
CA GLU A 125 0.07 4.72 -14.61
C GLU A 125 0.78 5.12 -13.31
N HIS A 126 0.81 4.19 -12.36
CA HIS A 126 1.48 4.32 -11.09
C HIS A 126 1.77 2.92 -10.55
N PRO A 127 3.02 2.58 -10.18
CA PRO A 127 3.40 1.21 -9.89
C PRO A 127 2.61 0.57 -8.74
N VAL A 128 2.35 1.35 -7.70
CA VAL A 128 1.54 0.89 -6.56
C VAL A 128 0.06 0.76 -6.94
N ALA A 129 -0.46 1.61 -7.84
CA ALA A 129 -1.86 1.57 -8.23
C ALA A 129 -2.14 0.35 -9.12
N GLU A 130 -1.25 0.06 -10.08
CA GLU A 130 -1.31 -1.14 -10.91
C GLU A 130 -1.21 -2.41 -10.06
N ALA A 131 -0.23 -2.47 -9.13
CA ALA A 131 -0.06 -3.63 -8.27
C ALA A 131 -1.23 -3.82 -7.29
N LEU A 132 -1.84 -2.73 -6.82
CA LEU A 132 -3.01 -2.76 -5.97
C LEU A 132 -4.25 -3.20 -6.74
N CYS A 133 -4.44 -2.72 -7.98
CA CYS A 133 -5.50 -3.19 -8.86
C CYS A 133 -5.42 -4.72 -9.05
N ALA A 134 -4.22 -5.22 -9.35
CA ALA A 134 -3.96 -6.66 -9.44
C ALA A 134 -4.40 -7.41 -8.18
N ALA A 135 -3.98 -6.93 -7.01
CA ALA A 135 -4.37 -7.51 -5.72
C ALA A 135 -5.88 -7.47 -5.47
N MET A 136 -6.54 -6.35 -5.78
CA MET A 136 -7.98 -6.17 -5.59
C MET A 136 -8.79 -7.16 -6.42
N HIS A 137 -8.41 -7.37 -7.69
CA HIS A 137 -9.09 -8.32 -8.57
C HIS A 137 -8.76 -9.78 -8.25
N GLU A 138 -7.51 -10.07 -7.87
CA GLU A 138 -7.08 -11.43 -7.48
C GLU A 138 -7.81 -11.93 -6.22
N PHE A 139 -7.97 -11.05 -5.22
CA PHE A 139 -8.53 -11.41 -3.91
C PHE A 139 -9.94 -10.85 -3.65
N ARG A 140 -10.58 -10.24 -4.66
CA ARG A 140 -11.91 -9.60 -4.56
C ARG A 140 -12.02 -8.63 -3.38
N LEU A 141 -10.99 -7.80 -3.22
CA LEU A 141 -10.97 -6.79 -2.16
C LEU A 141 -11.87 -5.62 -2.54
N GLY A 142 -12.80 -5.27 -1.66
CA GLY A 142 -13.63 -4.08 -1.83
C GLY A 142 -12.87 -2.79 -1.50
N PRO A 143 -13.26 -1.66 -2.11
CA PRO A 143 -12.63 -0.35 -1.87
C PRO A 143 -12.73 0.11 -0.41
N GLU A 144 -13.73 -0.37 0.33
CA GLU A 144 -13.92 -0.09 1.76
C GLU A 144 -12.80 -0.63 2.67
N LEU A 145 -12.01 -1.58 2.18
CA LEU A 145 -10.85 -2.10 2.91
C LEU A 145 -9.61 -1.19 2.79
N LEU A 146 -9.63 -0.23 1.87
CA LEU A 146 -8.50 0.65 1.53
C LEU A 146 -8.66 2.10 2.04
N LEU A 147 -9.80 2.42 2.67
CA LEU A 147 -10.12 3.72 3.29
C LEU A 147 -10.41 3.58 4.80
#